data_AF-A0A5C6BUS7-F1
#
_entry.id   AF-A0A5C6BUS7-F1
#
_cell.length_a   1.000
_cell.length_b   1.000
_cell.length_c   1.000
_cell.angle_alpha   90.00
_cell.angle_beta   90.00
_cell.angle_gamma   90.00
#
_symmetry.space_group_name_H-M   'P 1'
#
loop_
_entity.id
_entity.type
_entity.pdbx_description
1 polymer ?
#
loop_
_entity_poly.entity_id
_entity_poly.type
_entity_poly.pdbx_seq_one_letter_code
_entity_poly.pdbx_strand_id
1 'polypeptide(L)'
;MNSERRHELQENELASAIDRINTKIEPYSKPIAVGVAVAFVGLLGWGFYSSLQAEHRSDATYQLIEGSVRGDSETLATVAATYPKTPMAAWARLYQGSQKMGAGINALFTSRDEAEELLNEASSAYEEALALSEETLIQSRANYGLARIAESLGKTDDAIAHYEATMEAGESAEMITEAQQRIKLLSKPAAKSFMTWFDAQDFTPADPSLPPALPSDQMLPDLPDLDFPEIETSSQPGPEEAAEEAMDEAAAVQTESAAQVESEKAEAPEQDANAAEPADEPAEEEAASEQPAEEQPTLEAPAGNESGDTPAAEPMADETSTPAADDSPADEPATDEPPADPADKPAAADDSAAADETGSAEEEADEAVDLVAPQNS
;
A
#
# COMPACT_ATOMS: atom_id res chain seq x y z
N MET A 1 70.03 -20.41 -40.64
CA MET A 1 69.18 -21.31 -41.46
C MET A 1 67.92 -21.63 -40.67
N ASN A 2 66.76 -21.32 -41.26
CA ASN A 2 65.43 -21.85 -40.92
C ASN A 2 64.62 -21.19 -39.78
N SER A 3 64.45 -19.85 -39.79
CA SER A 3 63.35 -19.18 -39.06
C SER A 3 62.22 -18.72 -40.00
N GLU A 4 62.54 -18.29 -41.22
CA GLU A 4 61.52 -17.74 -42.15
C GLU A 4 60.52 -18.78 -42.70
N ARG A 5 60.91 -20.06 -42.81
CA ARG A 5 60.00 -21.12 -43.30
C ARG A 5 59.00 -21.67 -42.28
N ARG A 6 59.06 -21.25 -41.01
CA ARG A 6 58.13 -21.74 -39.98
C ARG A 6 56.87 -20.88 -39.84
N HIS A 7 56.90 -19.64 -40.31
CA HIS A 7 55.71 -18.76 -40.29
C HIS A 7 54.75 -19.02 -41.46
N GLU A 8 55.21 -19.52 -42.61
CA GLU A 8 54.34 -19.82 -43.76
C GLU A 8 53.42 -21.06 -43.55
N LEU A 9 53.70 -21.91 -42.56
CA LEU A 9 52.91 -23.13 -42.30
C LEU A 9 51.86 -22.98 -41.19
N GLN A 10 51.89 -21.90 -40.40
CA GLN A 10 50.86 -21.64 -39.38
C GLN A 10 49.72 -20.75 -39.89
N GLU A 11 49.92 -19.96 -40.95
CA GLU A 11 48.87 -19.07 -41.46
C GLU A 11 47.78 -19.75 -42.31
N ASN A 12 47.93 -21.01 -42.73
CA ASN A 12 47.06 -21.55 -43.79
C ASN A 12 46.18 -22.76 -43.40
N GLU A 13 46.11 -23.16 -42.12
CA GLU A 13 45.03 -24.06 -41.69
C GLU A 13 43.81 -23.28 -41.20
N LEU A 14 44.01 -22.17 -40.49
CA LEU A 14 42.92 -21.34 -40.00
C LEU A 14 42.17 -20.67 -41.16
N ALA A 15 42.90 -20.11 -42.14
CA ALA A 15 42.32 -19.52 -43.33
C ALA A 15 41.52 -20.57 -44.15
N SER A 16 42.09 -21.75 -44.36
CA SER A 16 41.43 -22.87 -45.05
C SER A 16 40.19 -23.39 -44.30
N ALA A 17 40.20 -23.37 -42.96
CA ALA A 17 39.06 -23.76 -42.14
C ALA A 17 37.94 -22.72 -42.21
N ILE A 18 38.28 -21.43 -42.17
CA ILE A 18 37.33 -20.32 -42.32
C ILE A 18 36.69 -20.36 -43.71
N ASP A 19 37.47 -20.61 -44.76
CA ASP A 19 36.95 -20.65 -46.14
C ASP A 19 35.93 -21.79 -46.32
N ARG A 20 36.23 -22.99 -45.79
CA ARG A 20 35.28 -24.13 -45.81
C ARG A 20 34.01 -23.86 -45.00
N ILE A 21 34.11 -23.13 -43.90
CA ILE A 21 32.94 -22.72 -43.11
C ILE A 21 32.13 -21.69 -43.88
N ASN A 22 32.78 -20.73 -44.53
CA ASN A 22 32.11 -19.69 -45.32
C ASN A 22 31.33 -20.29 -46.50
N THR A 23 31.92 -21.22 -47.27
CA THR A 23 31.21 -21.88 -48.39
C THR A 23 30.01 -22.71 -47.91
N LYS A 24 30.06 -23.25 -46.68
CA LYS A 24 28.92 -23.99 -46.09
C LYS A 24 27.80 -23.06 -45.61
N ILE A 25 28.12 -21.83 -45.20
CA ILE A 25 27.14 -20.84 -44.72
C ILE A 25 26.51 -20.07 -45.88
N GLU A 26 27.21 -19.90 -47.01
CA GLU A 26 26.73 -19.13 -48.17
C GLU A 26 25.25 -19.42 -48.57
N PRO A 27 24.78 -20.69 -48.69
CA PRO A 27 23.38 -20.95 -49.02
C PRO A 27 22.38 -20.59 -47.90
N TYR A 28 22.83 -20.55 -46.64
CA TYR A 28 22.00 -20.23 -45.48
C TYR A 28 22.16 -18.77 -45.01
N SER A 29 23.10 -18.00 -45.57
CA SER A 29 23.39 -16.62 -45.16
C SER A 29 22.16 -15.71 -45.24
N LYS A 30 21.36 -15.82 -46.31
CA LYS A 30 20.12 -15.04 -46.50
C LYS A 30 19.03 -15.36 -45.44
N PRO A 31 18.61 -16.63 -45.24
CA PRO A 31 17.64 -16.92 -44.20
C PRO A 31 18.17 -16.65 -42.78
N ILE A 32 19.47 -16.83 -42.53
CA ILE A 32 20.09 -16.43 -41.25
C ILE A 32 20.01 -14.91 -41.06
N ALA A 33 20.35 -14.12 -42.08
CA ALA A 33 20.26 -12.65 -42.00
C ALA A 33 18.83 -12.18 -41.73
N VAL A 34 17.83 -12.79 -42.37
CA VAL A 34 16.41 -12.51 -42.08
C VAL A 34 16.05 -12.92 -40.65
N GLY A 35 16.49 -14.10 -40.20
CA GLY A 35 16.26 -14.57 -38.83
C GLY A 35 16.87 -13.64 -37.77
N VAL A 36 18.11 -13.19 -37.98
CA VAL A 36 18.79 -12.23 -37.10
C VAL A 36 18.08 -10.87 -37.13
N ALA A 37 17.65 -10.39 -38.30
CA ALA A 37 16.90 -9.13 -38.39
C ALA A 37 15.57 -9.21 -37.64
N VAL A 38 14.82 -10.31 -37.79
CA VAL A 38 13.56 -10.54 -37.05
C VAL A 38 13.82 -10.63 -35.54
N ALA A 39 14.86 -11.36 -35.12
CA ALA A 39 15.24 -11.46 -33.71
C ALA A 39 15.62 -10.09 -33.13
N PHE A 40 16.37 -9.28 -33.88
CA PHE A 40 16.76 -7.93 -33.46
C PHE A 40 15.54 -7.01 -33.29
N VAL A 41 14.61 -7.02 -34.24
CA VAL A 41 13.35 -6.26 -34.12
C VAL A 41 12.52 -6.75 -32.93
N GLY A 42 12.45 -8.07 -32.72
CA GLY A 42 11.79 -8.66 -31.55
C GLY A 42 12.38 -8.20 -30.22
N LEU A 43 13.72 -8.18 -30.12
CA LEU A 43 14.43 -7.70 -28.92
C LEU A 43 14.20 -6.21 -28.68
N LEU A 44 14.19 -5.37 -29.72
CA LEU A 44 13.87 -3.94 -29.58
C LEU A 44 12.43 -3.72 -29.12
N GLY A 45 11.48 -4.47 -29.69
CA GLY A 45 10.07 -4.40 -29.28
C GLY A 45 9.88 -4.82 -27.82
N TRP A 46 10.54 -5.90 -27.40
CA TRP A 46 10.55 -6.34 -26.00
C TRP A 46 11.21 -5.32 -25.07
N GLY A 47 12.36 -4.77 -25.47
CA GLY A 47 13.08 -3.74 -24.73
C GLY A 47 12.21 -2.51 -24.47
N PHE A 48 11.55 -1.98 -25.50
CA PHE A 48 10.65 -0.83 -25.38
C PHE A 48 9.44 -1.12 -24.49
N TYR A 49 8.81 -2.28 -24.64
CA TYR A 49 7.71 -2.70 -23.77
C TYR A 49 8.14 -2.84 -22.30
N SER A 50 9.32 -3.42 -22.06
CA SER A 50 9.88 -3.57 -20.71
C SER A 50 10.27 -2.24 -20.08
N SER A 51 10.75 -1.27 -20.87
CA SER A 51 11.10 0.08 -20.42
C SER A 51 9.87 0.84 -19.94
N LEU A 52 8.77 0.80 -20.70
CA LEU A 52 7.50 1.43 -20.31
C LEU A 52 6.96 0.88 -18.98
N GLN A 53 7.06 -0.44 -18.78
CA GLN A 53 6.67 -1.07 -17.51
C GLN A 53 7.57 -0.66 -16.34
N ALA A 54 8.86 -0.44 -16.57
CA ALA A 54 9.79 0.04 -15.55
C ALA A 54 9.51 1.50 -15.15
N GLU A 55 9.19 2.36 -16.12
CA GLU A 55 8.83 3.77 -15.88
C GLU A 55 7.59 3.88 -14.99
N HIS A 56 6.52 3.13 -15.31
CA HIS A 56 5.30 3.12 -14.49
C HIS A 56 5.55 2.67 -13.04
N ARG A 57 6.45 1.72 -12.81
CA ARG A 57 6.79 1.27 -11.44
C ARG A 57 7.54 2.33 -10.66
N SER A 58 8.50 3.02 -11.30
CA SER A 58 9.28 4.08 -10.66
C SER A 58 8.39 5.26 -10.27
N ASP A 59 7.53 5.68 -11.20
CA ASP A 59 6.61 6.80 -10.99
C ASP A 59 5.54 6.47 -9.93
N ALA A 60 4.95 5.28 -9.98
CA ALA A 60 4.01 4.83 -8.95
C ALA A 60 4.65 4.78 -7.56
N THR A 61 5.91 4.35 -7.45
CA THR A 61 6.64 4.32 -6.17
C THR A 61 6.90 5.73 -5.65
N TYR A 62 7.30 6.65 -6.54
CA TYR A 62 7.53 8.05 -6.16
C TYR A 62 6.25 8.71 -5.64
N GLN A 63 5.15 8.59 -6.37
CA GLN A 63 3.86 9.18 -5.98
C GLN A 63 3.28 8.53 -4.72
N LEU A 64 3.47 7.22 -4.54
CA LEU A 64 3.11 6.54 -3.29
C LEU A 64 3.85 7.14 -2.08
N ILE A 65 5.17 7.30 -2.19
CA ILE A 65 5.99 7.89 -1.13
C ILE A 65 5.52 9.31 -0.85
N GLU A 66 5.33 10.12 -1.89
CA GLU A 66 4.85 11.49 -1.78
C GLU A 66 3.48 11.59 -1.08
N GLY A 67 2.48 10.83 -1.53
CA GLY A 67 1.14 10.81 -0.92
C GLY A 67 1.15 10.28 0.52
N SER A 68 1.94 9.24 0.80
CA SER A 68 2.04 8.65 2.14
C SER A 68 2.68 9.60 3.16
N VAL A 69 3.75 10.31 2.76
CA VAL A 69 4.44 11.27 3.65
C VAL A 69 3.56 12.48 3.96
N ARG A 70 2.76 12.94 2.99
CA ARG A 70 1.86 14.08 3.20
C ARG A 70 0.58 13.73 3.96
N GLY A 71 0.23 12.45 4.07
CA GLY A 71 -1.07 12.07 4.63
C GLY A 71 -2.24 12.39 3.69
N ASP A 72 -1.99 12.45 2.37
CA ASP A 72 -3.01 12.80 1.38
C ASP A 72 -3.66 11.55 0.78
N SER A 73 -4.87 11.25 1.27
CA SER A 73 -5.63 10.08 0.86
C SER A 73 -6.09 10.14 -0.60
N GLU A 74 -6.32 11.34 -1.14
CA GLU A 74 -6.79 11.51 -2.53
C GLU A 74 -5.65 11.27 -3.52
N THR A 75 -4.45 11.73 -3.18
CA THR A 75 -3.23 11.38 -3.94
C THR A 75 -3.02 9.86 -3.95
N LEU A 76 -3.20 9.18 -2.81
CA LEU A 76 -3.08 7.72 -2.75
C LEU A 76 -4.15 7.00 -3.58
N ALA A 77 -5.41 7.46 -3.55
CA ALA A 77 -6.46 6.94 -4.42
C ALA A 77 -6.10 7.10 -5.90
N THR A 78 -5.53 8.24 -6.27
CA THR A 78 -5.08 8.55 -7.64
C THR A 78 -3.96 7.61 -8.08
N VAL A 79 -2.99 7.29 -7.21
CA VAL A 79 -1.92 6.31 -7.51
C VAL A 79 -2.51 4.94 -7.81
N ALA A 80 -3.46 4.47 -6.99
CA ALA A 80 -4.11 3.18 -7.23
C ALA A 80 -4.86 3.14 -8.56
N ALA A 81 -5.60 4.20 -8.89
CA ALA A 81 -6.37 4.31 -10.13
C ALA A 81 -5.47 4.43 -11.38
N THR A 82 -4.35 5.13 -11.26
CA THR A 82 -3.42 5.39 -12.37
C THR A 82 -2.53 4.18 -12.68
N TYR A 83 -2.13 3.42 -11.66
CA TYR A 83 -1.21 2.29 -11.79
C TYR A 83 -1.79 0.95 -11.30
N PRO A 84 -3.01 0.54 -11.72
CA PRO A 84 -3.76 -0.58 -11.12
C PRO A 84 -3.08 -1.95 -11.28
N LYS A 85 -2.10 -2.07 -12.19
CA LYS A 85 -1.35 -3.31 -12.45
C LYS A 85 0.00 -3.36 -11.72
N THR A 86 0.27 -2.42 -10.85
CA THR A 86 1.52 -2.35 -10.08
C THR A 86 1.27 -2.76 -8.63
N PRO A 87 2.25 -3.35 -7.93
CA PRO A 87 2.12 -3.63 -6.50
C PRO A 87 1.87 -2.35 -5.68
N MET A 88 2.33 -1.18 -6.19
CA MET A 88 2.14 0.10 -5.55
C MET A 88 0.65 0.52 -5.45
N ALA A 89 -0.22 0.03 -6.34
CA ALA A 89 -1.65 0.31 -6.22
C ALA A 89 -2.26 -0.31 -4.95
N ALA A 90 -1.90 -1.55 -4.62
CA ALA A 90 -2.36 -2.21 -3.39
C ALA A 90 -1.82 -1.50 -2.14
N TRP A 91 -0.54 -1.10 -2.16
CA TRP A 91 0.05 -0.30 -1.09
C TRP A 91 -0.60 1.08 -0.92
N ALA A 92 -0.94 1.73 -2.03
CA ALA A 92 -1.63 3.01 -2.01
C ALA A 92 -3.01 2.90 -1.36
N ARG A 93 -3.78 1.87 -1.72
CA ARG A 93 -5.07 1.56 -1.09
C ARG A 93 -4.94 1.21 0.39
N LEU A 94 -3.92 0.43 0.77
CA LEU A 94 -3.64 0.12 2.18
C LEU A 94 -3.38 1.39 3.00
N TYR A 95 -2.55 2.31 2.50
CA TYR A 95 -2.27 3.57 3.19
C TYR A 95 -3.45 4.54 3.19
N GLN A 96 -4.21 4.60 2.09
CA GLN A 96 -5.45 5.38 2.03
C GLN A 96 -6.42 4.91 3.12
N GLY A 97 -6.65 3.60 3.21
CA GLY A 97 -7.48 2.99 4.25
C GLY A 97 -6.98 3.34 5.65
N SER A 98 -5.66 3.29 5.89
CA SER A 98 -5.08 3.66 7.18
C SER A 98 -5.29 5.13 7.55
N GLN A 99 -5.18 6.05 6.60
CA GLN A 99 -5.39 7.48 6.84
C GLN A 99 -6.86 7.78 7.14
N LYS A 100 -7.78 7.26 6.31
CA LYS A 100 -9.23 7.40 6.50
C LYS A 100 -9.71 6.74 7.79
N MET A 101 -9.18 5.56 8.15
CA MET A 101 -9.45 4.91 9.42
C MET A 101 -9.01 5.78 10.60
N GLY A 102 -7.80 6.35 10.55
CA GLY A 102 -7.32 7.26 11.58
C GLY A 102 -8.22 8.49 11.75
N ALA A 103 -8.64 9.10 10.65
CA ALA A 103 -9.57 10.23 10.65
C ALA A 103 -10.95 9.84 11.21
N GLY A 104 -11.52 8.74 10.75
CA GLY A 104 -12.82 8.24 11.20
C GLY A 104 -12.85 7.87 12.68
N ILE A 105 -11.79 7.24 13.20
CA ILE A 105 -11.68 6.94 14.64
C ILE A 105 -11.66 8.22 15.48
N ASN A 106 -10.99 9.28 15.02
CA ASN A 106 -11.00 10.56 15.72
C ASN A 106 -12.38 11.23 15.65
N ALA A 107 -13.04 11.14 14.49
CA ALA A 107 -14.36 11.71 14.28
C ALA A 107 -15.44 11.06 15.16
N LEU A 108 -15.26 9.81 15.64
CA LEU A 108 -16.21 9.16 16.57
C LEU A 108 -16.51 9.99 17.82
N PHE A 109 -15.59 10.87 18.22
CA PHE A 109 -15.72 11.71 19.41
C PHE A 109 -16.23 13.13 19.12
N THR A 110 -16.53 13.46 17.87
CA THR A 110 -16.97 14.80 17.46
C THR A 110 -18.17 14.79 16.52
N SER A 111 -18.24 13.84 15.60
CA SER A 111 -19.30 13.69 14.60
C SER A 111 -19.43 12.22 14.20
N ARG A 112 -20.46 11.54 14.69
CA ARG A 112 -20.67 10.12 14.42
C ARG A 112 -20.95 9.85 12.93
N ASP A 113 -21.74 10.69 12.28
CA ASP A 113 -22.07 10.53 10.86
C ASP A 113 -20.81 10.62 9.98
N GLU A 114 -19.95 11.61 10.24
CA GLU A 114 -18.67 11.76 9.54
C GLU A 114 -17.73 10.58 9.83
N ALA A 115 -17.72 10.09 11.08
CA ALA A 115 -16.93 8.92 11.44
C ALA A 115 -17.35 7.68 10.65
N GLU A 116 -18.66 7.42 10.53
CA GLU A 116 -19.18 6.28 9.79
C GLU A 116 -18.85 6.38 8.30
N GLU A 117 -18.97 7.56 7.68
CA GLU A 117 -18.58 7.79 6.29
C GLU A 117 -17.09 7.49 6.07
N LEU A 118 -16.20 8.10 6.88
CA LEU A 118 -14.76 7.90 6.78
C LEU A 118 -14.33 6.44 7.04
N LEU A 119 -14.98 5.77 7.99
CA LEU A 119 -14.70 4.37 8.31
C LEU A 119 -15.18 3.44 7.17
N ASN A 120 -16.30 3.73 6.52
CA ASN A 120 -16.76 2.95 5.35
C ASN A 120 -15.86 3.17 4.13
N GLU A 121 -15.39 4.40 3.89
CA GLU A 121 -14.37 4.67 2.87
C GLU A 121 -13.06 3.92 3.16
N ALA A 122 -12.64 3.90 4.43
CA ALA A 122 -11.47 3.16 4.85
C ALA A 122 -11.62 1.65 4.61
N SER A 123 -12.78 1.08 4.93
CA SER A 123 -13.09 -0.33 4.66
C SER A 123 -13.00 -0.62 3.17
N SER A 124 -13.62 0.21 2.33
CA SER A 124 -13.58 0.05 0.87
C SER A 124 -12.14 0.05 0.34
N ALA A 125 -11.29 0.96 0.84
CA ALA A 125 -9.88 1.00 0.45
C ALA A 125 -9.11 -0.26 0.89
N TYR A 126 -9.36 -0.79 2.09
CA TYR A 126 -8.73 -2.04 2.53
C TYR A 126 -9.19 -3.24 1.71
N GLU A 127 -10.47 -3.35 1.40
CA GLU A 127 -11.02 -4.41 0.54
C GLU A 127 -10.42 -4.37 -0.87
N GLU A 128 -10.26 -3.18 -1.43
CA GLU A 128 -9.56 -3.01 -2.70
C GLU A 128 -8.08 -3.41 -2.62
N ALA A 129 -7.39 -3.10 -1.52
CA ALA A 129 -6.01 -3.55 -1.32
C ALA A 129 -5.91 -5.09 -1.30
N LEU A 130 -6.86 -5.76 -0.66
CA LEU A 130 -6.97 -7.22 -0.64
C LEU A 130 -7.24 -7.80 -2.05
N ALA A 131 -8.06 -7.12 -2.85
CA ALA A 131 -8.36 -7.55 -4.22
C ALA A 131 -7.18 -7.34 -5.19
N LEU A 132 -6.34 -6.33 -4.93
CA LEU A 132 -5.21 -5.97 -5.81
C LEU A 132 -3.94 -6.80 -5.55
N SER A 133 -3.80 -7.44 -4.40
CA SER A 133 -2.56 -8.15 -4.04
C SER A 133 -2.79 -9.35 -3.13
N GLU A 134 -2.14 -10.47 -3.45
CA GLU A 134 -2.04 -11.67 -2.59
C GLU A 134 -0.80 -11.63 -1.68
N GLU A 135 -0.06 -10.52 -1.64
CA GLU A 135 1.11 -10.37 -0.78
C GLU A 135 0.72 -10.48 0.69
N THR A 136 1.36 -11.41 1.42
CA THR A 136 1.11 -11.69 2.85
C THR A 136 1.05 -10.43 3.71
N LEU A 137 1.94 -9.47 3.44
CA LEU A 137 2.05 -8.22 4.19
C LEU A 137 0.80 -7.34 4.03
N ILE A 138 0.28 -7.24 2.80
CA ILE A 138 -0.94 -6.47 2.50
C ILE A 138 -2.16 -7.20 3.06
N GLN A 139 -2.24 -8.51 2.85
CA GLN A 139 -3.33 -9.36 3.34
C GLN A 139 -3.50 -9.25 4.87
N SER A 140 -2.41 -9.40 5.61
CA SER A 140 -2.37 -9.28 7.07
C SER A 140 -2.83 -7.88 7.54
N ARG A 141 -2.22 -6.83 6.99
CA ARG A 141 -2.45 -5.45 7.44
C ARG A 141 -3.82 -4.90 7.06
N ALA A 142 -4.32 -5.24 5.87
CA ALA A 142 -5.65 -4.81 5.44
C ALA A 142 -6.74 -5.48 6.28
N ASN A 143 -6.65 -6.78 6.54
CA ASN A 143 -7.56 -7.46 7.45
C ASN A 143 -7.47 -6.90 8.88
N TYR A 144 -6.27 -6.54 9.35
CA TYR A 144 -6.12 -5.94 10.69
C TYR A 144 -6.78 -4.55 10.77
N GLY A 145 -6.68 -3.76 9.69
CA GLY A 145 -7.39 -2.49 9.55
C GLY A 145 -8.91 -2.66 9.54
N LEU A 146 -9.44 -3.60 8.74
CA LEU A 146 -10.87 -3.94 8.70
C LEU A 146 -11.40 -4.39 10.07
N ALA A 147 -10.62 -5.20 10.80
CA ALA A 147 -10.96 -5.63 12.15
C ALA A 147 -11.12 -4.44 13.11
N ARG A 148 -10.19 -3.47 13.04
CA ARG A 148 -10.23 -2.25 13.86
C ARG A 148 -11.40 -1.35 13.48
N ILE A 149 -11.72 -1.23 12.20
CA ILE A 149 -12.89 -0.48 11.74
C ILE A 149 -14.17 -1.13 12.27
N ALA A 150 -14.30 -2.45 12.16
CA ALA A 150 -15.43 -3.19 12.69
C ALA A 150 -15.55 -3.05 14.23
N GLU A 151 -14.43 -3.08 14.97
CA GLU A 151 -14.39 -2.81 16.42
C GLU A 151 -14.91 -1.40 16.72
N SER A 152 -14.44 -0.38 15.98
CA SER A 152 -14.86 1.01 16.11
C SER A 152 -16.35 1.25 15.83
N LEU A 153 -16.94 0.46 14.92
CA LEU A 153 -18.36 0.49 14.59
C LEU A 153 -19.22 -0.44 15.49
N GLY A 154 -18.63 -1.04 16.53
CA GLY A 154 -19.34 -1.96 17.43
C GLY A 154 -19.68 -3.32 16.82
N LYS A 155 -19.26 -3.61 15.58
CA LYS A 155 -19.47 -4.85 14.84
C LYS A 155 -18.50 -5.95 15.33
N THR A 156 -18.72 -6.42 16.55
CA THR A 156 -17.76 -7.29 17.25
C THR A 156 -17.50 -8.62 16.54
N ASP A 157 -18.53 -9.23 15.95
CA ASP A 157 -18.38 -10.53 15.30
C ASP A 157 -17.60 -10.41 13.98
N ASP A 158 -17.84 -9.35 13.20
CA ASP A 158 -17.06 -9.02 11.99
C ASP A 158 -15.60 -8.70 12.35
N ALA A 159 -15.36 -7.98 13.44
CA ALA A 159 -14.02 -7.68 13.93
C ALA A 159 -13.24 -8.95 14.26
N ILE A 160 -13.87 -9.94 14.91
CA ILE A 160 -13.25 -11.24 15.20
C ILE A 160 -12.90 -11.97 13.90
N ALA A 161 -13.80 -12.01 12.92
CA ALA A 161 -13.56 -12.68 11.64
C ALA A 161 -12.35 -12.07 10.90
N HIS A 162 -12.24 -10.74 10.87
CA HIS A 162 -11.09 -10.08 10.24
C HIS A 162 -9.78 -10.30 11.01
N TYR A 163 -9.80 -10.33 12.35
CA TYR A 163 -8.61 -10.69 13.13
C TYR A 163 -8.16 -12.14 12.88
N GLU A 164 -9.10 -13.07 12.71
CA GLU A 164 -8.78 -14.45 12.31
C GLU A 164 -8.13 -14.48 10.92
N ALA A 165 -8.65 -13.72 9.95
CA ALA A 165 -8.05 -13.58 8.63
C ALA A 165 -6.64 -12.96 8.67
N THR A 166 -6.37 -12.00 9.56
CA THR A 166 -5.01 -11.49 9.80
C THR A 166 -4.07 -12.60 10.30
N MET A 167 -4.55 -13.45 11.22
CA MET A 167 -3.76 -14.58 11.73
C MET A 167 -3.48 -15.62 10.64
N GLU A 168 -4.44 -15.88 9.76
CA GLU A 168 -4.30 -16.80 8.63
C GLU A 168 -3.29 -16.30 7.59
N ALA A 169 -3.28 -15.00 7.31
CA ALA A 169 -2.30 -14.39 6.41
C ALA A 169 -0.85 -14.62 6.90
N GLY A 170 -0.62 -14.53 8.22
CA GLY A 170 0.62 -14.98 8.85
C GLY A 170 1.86 -14.11 8.58
N GLU A 171 1.72 -12.78 8.61
CA GLU A 171 2.85 -11.83 8.43
C GLU A 171 3.99 -12.04 9.44
N SER A 172 3.65 -12.13 10.73
CA SER A 172 4.61 -12.27 11.82
C SER A 172 3.98 -12.89 13.07
N ALA A 173 4.81 -13.47 13.94
CA ALA A 173 4.33 -14.05 15.21
C ALA A 173 3.77 -12.98 16.14
N GLU A 174 4.32 -11.76 16.10
CA GLU A 174 3.87 -10.60 16.87
C GLU A 174 2.48 -10.15 16.43
N MET A 175 2.23 -10.06 15.12
CA MET A 175 0.92 -9.68 14.58
C MET A 175 -0.15 -10.72 14.93
N ILE A 176 0.18 -12.01 14.79
CA ILE A 176 -0.71 -13.11 15.18
C ILE A 176 -1.04 -13.02 16.68
N THR A 177 -0.04 -12.74 17.51
CA THR A 177 -0.22 -12.61 18.96
C THR A 177 -1.13 -11.43 19.31
N GLU A 178 -0.95 -10.27 18.68
CA GLU A 178 -1.81 -9.09 18.89
C GLU A 178 -3.26 -9.39 18.48
N ALA A 179 -3.48 -9.95 17.29
CA ALA A 179 -4.80 -10.34 16.81
C ALA A 179 -5.49 -11.34 17.76
N GLN A 180 -4.77 -12.36 18.22
CA GLN A 180 -5.29 -13.33 19.19
C GLN A 180 -5.67 -12.68 20.53
N GLN A 181 -4.86 -11.74 21.02
CA GLN A 181 -5.16 -10.99 22.24
C GLN A 181 -6.42 -10.14 22.08
N ARG A 182 -6.57 -9.49 20.92
CA ARG A 182 -7.77 -8.72 20.58
C ARG A 182 -9.02 -9.57 20.52
N ILE A 183 -9.00 -10.71 19.83
CA ILE A 183 -10.12 -11.67 19.81
C ILE A 183 -10.51 -12.10 21.23
N LYS A 184 -9.52 -12.42 22.08
CA LYS A 184 -9.78 -12.81 23.48
C LYS A 184 -10.42 -11.69 24.30
N LEU A 185 -10.08 -10.43 24.02
CA LEU A 185 -10.68 -9.27 24.68
C LEU A 185 -12.13 -9.08 24.21
N LEU A 186 -12.36 -9.07 22.89
CA LEU A 186 -13.66 -8.87 22.26
C LEU A 186 -14.67 -9.99 22.58
N SER A 187 -14.16 -11.20 22.86
CA SER A 187 -14.99 -12.34 23.28
C SER A 187 -15.58 -12.18 24.70
N LYS A 188 -15.11 -11.22 25.50
CA LYS A 188 -15.62 -11.03 26.87
C LYS A 188 -16.97 -10.31 26.87
N PRO A 189 -17.94 -10.71 27.72
CA PRO A 189 -19.22 -10.00 27.85
C PRO A 189 -19.06 -8.51 28.17
N ALA A 190 -18.07 -8.15 28.99
CA ALA A 190 -17.79 -6.77 29.34
C ALA A 190 -17.40 -5.91 28.12
N ALA A 191 -16.67 -6.46 27.14
CA ALA A 191 -16.33 -5.74 25.91
C ALA A 191 -17.58 -5.48 25.07
N LYS A 192 -18.46 -6.49 24.92
CA LYS A 192 -19.75 -6.33 24.24
C LYS A 192 -20.63 -5.27 24.92
N SER A 193 -20.73 -5.30 26.25
CA SER A 193 -21.46 -4.28 27.02
C SER A 193 -20.89 -2.88 26.83
N PHE A 194 -19.56 -2.73 26.81
CA PHE A 194 -18.92 -1.44 26.56
C PHE A 194 -19.21 -0.92 25.16
N MET A 195 -19.09 -1.76 24.12
CA MET A 195 -19.36 -1.35 22.74
C MET A 195 -20.81 -0.94 22.55
N THR A 196 -21.77 -1.67 23.13
CA THR A 196 -23.19 -1.26 23.13
C THR A 196 -23.42 0.08 23.85
N TRP A 197 -22.75 0.30 24.98
CA TRP A 197 -22.84 1.59 25.68
C TRP A 197 -22.25 2.74 24.85
N PHE A 198 -21.07 2.52 24.27
CA PHE A 198 -20.35 3.49 23.45
C PHE A 198 -21.15 3.85 22.19
N ASP A 199 -21.77 2.85 21.55
CA ASP A 199 -22.64 3.04 20.39
C ASP A 199 -23.85 3.94 20.71
N ALA A 200 -24.39 3.83 21.92
CA ALA A 200 -25.51 4.66 22.38
C ALA A 200 -25.11 6.09 22.81
N GLN A 201 -23.81 6.41 22.91
CA GLN A 201 -23.37 7.75 23.29
C GLN A 201 -23.35 8.69 22.09
N ASP A 202 -23.82 9.92 22.32
CA ASP A 202 -23.65 11.06 21.43
C ASP A 202 -22.52 11.95 21.96
N PHE A 203 -21.44 12.04 21.19
CA PHE A 203 -20.26 12.84 21.51
C PHE A 203 -20.23 14.17 20.75
N THR A 204 -21.31 14.54 20.06
CA THR A 204 -21.39 15.80 19.32
C THR A 204 -21.13 16.97 20.28
N PRO A 205 -20.11 17.82 20.01
CA PRO A 205 -19.84 18.98 20.85
C PRO A 205 -21.09 19.83 20.99
N ALA A 206 -21.38 20.29 22.21
CA ALA A 206 -22.48 21.22 22.42
C ALA A 206 -22.31 22.45 21.53
N ASP A 207 -23.40 22.92 20.93
CA ASP A 207 -23.39 24.10 20.06
C ASP A 207 -22.79 25.29 20.81
N PRO A 208 -21.66 25.87 20.35
CA PRO A 208 -20.98 26.98 21.03
C PRO A 208 -21.84 28.25 21.08
N SER A 209 -22.89 28.35 20.26
CA SER A 209 -23.83 29.46 20.29
C SER A 209 -24.85 29.35 21.43
N LEU A 210 -25.01 28.16 22.02
CA LEU A 210 -25.80 27.98 23.22
C LEU A 210 -24.94 28.37 24.44
N PRO A 211 -25.47 29.17 25.39
CA PRO A 211 -24.76 29.44 26.63
C PRO A 211 -24.42 28.10 27.29
N PRO A 212 -23.23 27.95 27.90
CA PRO A 212 -22.80 26.69 28.49
C PRO A 212 -23.90 26.20 29.43
N ALA A 213 -24.54 25.10 29.05
CA ALA A 213 -25.55 24.48 29.89
C ALA A 213 -24.81 24.01 31.13
N LEU A 214 -25.04 24.69 32.26
CA LEU A 214 -24.54 24.22 33.54
C LEU A 214 -25.04 22.78 33.70
N PRO A 215 -24.17 21.82 34.05
CA PRO A 215 -24.60 20.45 34.30
C PRO A 215 -25.75 20.52 35.28
N SER A 216 -26.93 20.02 34.89
CA SER A 216 -28.12 20.03 35.73
C SER A 216 -27.75 19.46 37.10
N ASP A 217 -28.14 20.15 38.19
CA ASP A 217 -27.74 19.88 39.58
C ASP A 217 -27.90 18.40 40.01
N GLN A 218 -28.67 17.59 39.29
CA GLN A 218 -28.76 16.14 39.47
C GLN A 218 -27.50 15.33 39.10
N MET A 219 -26.53 15.89 38.37
CA MET A 219 -25.29 15.18 37.97
C MET A 219 -24.06 15.56 38.79
N LEU A 220 -24.14 16.56 39.68
CA LEU A 220 -23.09 16.75 40.67
C LEU A 220 -23.26 15.69 41.75
N PRO A 221 -22.28 14.79 41.98
CA PRO A 221 -22.29 13.96 43.17
C PRO A 221 -22.36 14.90 44.38
N ASP A 222 -23.14 14.54 45.41
CA ASP A 222 -23.15 15.27 46.68
C ASP A 222 -21.71 15.53 47.08
N LEU A 223 -21.34 16.82 47.10
CA LEU A 223 -19.99 17.25 47.45
C LEU A 223 -19.66 16.56 48.78
N PRO A 224 -18.59 15.76 48.86
CA PRO A 224 -18.13 15.29 50.15
C PRO A 224 -17.95 16.52 51.03
N ASP A 225 -18.34 16.42 52.30
CA ASP A 225 -18.16 17.47 53.28
C ASP A 225 -16.65 17.65 53.47
N LEU A 226 -16.05 18.45 52.59
CA LEU A 226 -14.64 18.79 52.61
C LEU A 226 -14.51 19.85 53.68
N ASP A 227 -14.30 19.36 54.90
CA ASP A 227 -13.86 20.14 56.06
C ASP A 227 -12.44 20.64 55.74
N PHE A 228 -12.37 21.67 54.89
CA PHE A 228 -11.11 22.29 54.54
C PHE A 228 -10.60 22.99 55.80
N PRO A 229 -9.39 22.67 56.28
CA PRO A 229 -8.79 23.44 57.35
C PRO A 229 -8.76 24.90 56.92
N GLU A 230 -9.15 25.81 57.81
CA GLU A 230 -9.08 27.25 57.59
C GLU A 230 -7.65 27.60 57.16
N ILE A 231 -7.43 27.70 55.84
CA ILE A 231 -6.20 28.21 55.31
C ILE A 231 -6.24 29.68 55.70
N GLU A 232 -5.46 30.06 56.72
CA GLU A 232 -5.25 31.45 57.07
C GLU A 232 -4.83 32.17 55.79
N THR A 233 -5.78 32.90 55.19
CA THR A 233 -5.58 33.78 54.05
C THR A 233 -4.61 34.86 54.50
N SER A 234 -3.33 34.53 54.42
CA SER A 234 -2.23 35.45 54.63
C SER A 234 -2.43 36.55 53.60
N SER A 235 -2.77 37.74 54.09
CA SER A 235 -3.02 38.96 53.33
C SER A 235 -2.07 39.08 52.15
N GLN A 236 -2.57 38.78 50.97
CA GLN A 236 -1.90 39.05 49.73
C GLN A 236 -1.88 40.58 49.56
N PRO A 237 -0.71 41.21 49.38
CA PRO A 237 -0.63 42.64 49.12
C PRO A 237 -1.42 42.96 47.84
N GLY A 238 -2.15 44.08 47.89
CA GLY A 238 -3.10 44.47 46.85
C GLY A 238 -2.44 44.73 45.49
N PRO A 239 -3.23 44.77 44.41
CA PRO A 239 -2.75 44.75 43.02
C PRO A 239 -2.09 46.05 42.54
N GLU A 240 -1.85 47.02 43.42
CA GLU A 240 -1.35 48.35 43.03
C GLU A 240 0.18 48.48 43.04
N GLU A 241 0.93 47.54 43.63
CA GLU A 241 2.41 47.56 43.61
C GLU A 241 3.04 46.57 42.60
N ALA A 242 2.28 45.62 42.04
CA ALA A 242 2.82 44.63 41.09
C ALA A 242 2.83 45.10 39.63
N ALA A 243 2.39 46.33 39.35
CA ALA A 243 2.38 46.91 38.00
C ALA A 243 3.65 47.71 37.65
N GLU A 244 4.48 48.09 38.63
CA GLU A 244 5.73 48.83 38.37
C GLU A 244 6.99 47.94 38.28
N GLU A 245 7.01 46.73 38.87
CA GLU A 245 8.18 45.84 38.76
C GLU A 245 8.16 44.89 37.54
N ALA A 246 7.04 44.77 36.82
CA ALA A 246 6.95 43.91 35.63
C ALA A 246 7.40 44.59 34.32
N MET A 247 7.79 45.88 34.36
CA MET A 247 8.33 46.57 33.19
C MET A 247 9.87 46.64 33.12
N ASP A 248 10.59 46.27 34.20
CA ASP A 248 12.07 46.29 34.20
C ASP A 248 12.70 44.89 34.02
N GLU A 249 11.92 43.81 34.18
CA GLU A 249 12.39 42.42 33.95
C GLU A 249 11.98 41.85 32.57
N ALA A 250 11.46 42.69 31.67
CA ALA A 250 11.23 42.32 30.26
C ALA A 250 12.40 42.72 29.33
N ALA A 251 13.46 43.35 29.87
CA ALA A 251 14.63 43.79 29.10
C ALA A 251 15.92 42.97 29.35
N ALA A 252 15.93 42.00 30.26
CA ALA A 252 17.14 41.25 30.62
C ALA A 252 17.15 39.76 30.21
N VAL A 253 16.02 39.16 29.82
CA VAL A 253 15.95 37.72 29.47
C VAL A 253 15.99 37.45 27.96
N GLN A 254 16.38 38.45 27.14
CA GLN A 254 16.64 38.28 25.70
C GLN A 254 18.13 38.26 25.33
N THR A 255 19.03 38.05 26.30
CA THR A 255 20.49 38.00 26.06
C THR A 255 21.23 36.83 26.72
N GLU A 256 20.55 35.73 27.06
CA GLU A 256 21.25 34.52 27.57
C GLU A 256 20.72 33.18 27.04
N SER A 257 19.99 33.18 25.92
CA SER A 257 19.72 31.97 25.12
C SER A 257 20.31 32.10 23.71
N ALA A 258 21.55 32.59 23.64
CA ALA A 258 22.39 32.56 22.43
C ALA A 258 23.84 32.13 22.76
N ALA A 259 24.06 31.44 23.88
CA ALA A 259 25.37 30.99 24.32
C ALA A 259 25.33 29.62 25.01
N GLN A 260 24.63 28.64 24.41
CA GLN A 260 24.86 27.22 24.73
C GLN A 260 24.47 26.29 23.57
N VAL A 261 24.97 26.60 22.37
CA VAL A 261 25.21 25.62 21.31
C VAL A 261 26.55 25.97 20.65
N GLU A 262 27.63 25.88 21.43
CA GLU A 262 28.99 25.87 20.87
C GLU A 262 29.94 25.12 21.80
N SER A 263 29.88 23.79 21.76
CA SER A 263 31.02 22.87 21.99
C SER A 263 30.51 21.42 22.03
N GLU A 264 30.09 20.90 20.88
CA GLU A 264 30.38 19.50 20.58
C GLU A 264 31.21 19.47 19.30
N LYS A 265 32.47 19.12 19.54
CA LYS A 265 33.61 19.14 18.64
C LYS A 265 33.43 18.07 17.56
N ALA A 266 33.06 18.49 16.37
CA ALA A 266 33.28 17.72 15.16
C ALA A 266 34.77 17.74 14.82
N GLU A 267 35.42 16.57 14.85
CA GLU A 267 36.61 16.30 14.06
C GLU A 267 36.18 16.24 12.58
N ALA A 268 36.54 17.27 11.82
CA ALA A 268 36.56 17.22 10.37
C ALA A 268 37.97 16.81 9.90
N PRO A 269 38.10 15.96 8.88
CA PRO A 269 39.38 15.55 8.33
C PRO A 269 40.04 16.71 7.58
N GLU A 270 41.36 16.82 7.76
CA GLU A 270 42.24 17.74 7.06
C GLU A 270 42.14 17.56 5.54
N GLN A 271 41.66 18.59 4.86
CA GLN A 271 41.79 18.73 3.42
C GLN A 271 42.97 19.68 3.18
N ASP A 272 44.11 19.07 2.88
CA ASP A 272 45.36 19.74 2.58
C ASP A 272 45.26 20.43 1.21
N ALA A 273 45.46 21.74 1.22
CA ALA A 273 45.54 22.57 0.03
C ALA A 273 46.99 22.58 -0.44
N ASN A 274 47.27 21.89 -1.56
CA ASN A 274 48.49 22.15 -2.31
C ASN A 274 48.14 22.71 -3.69
N ALA A 275 48.38 24.00 -3.82
CA ALA A 275 48.36 24.73 -5.08
C ALA A 275 49.73 24.56 -5.77
N ALA A 276 49.73 24.05 -7.00
CA ALA A 276 50.81 24.27 -7.95
C ALA A 276 50.24 24.30 -9.38
N GLU A 277 50.80 25.22 -10.15
CA GLU A 277 50.45 25.72 -11.48
C GLU A 277 50.35 24.69 -12.63
N PRO A 278 49.75 25.08 -13.78
CA PRO A 278 49.63 24.25 -14.97
C PRO A 278 50.87 24.35 -15.88
N ALA A 279 51.27 23.24 -16.49
CA ALA A 279 52.15 23.24 -17.66
C ALA A 279 51.78 22.10 -18.62
N ASP A 280 51.55 22.49 -19.87
CA ASP A 280 51.50 21.69 -21.10
C ASP A 280 52.61 20.62 -21.19
N GLU A 281 52.27 19.39 -21.59
CA GLU A 281 52.54 18.82 -22.93
C GLU A 281 52.17 17.32 -22.95
N PRO A 282 51.81 16.77 -24.13
CA PRO A 282 51.39 15.38 -24.30
C PRO A 282 52.58 14.47 -24.59
N ALA A 283 52.61 13.28 -23.97
CA ALA A 283 53.53 12.22 -24.34
C ALA A 283 52.80 10.88 -24.46
N GLU A 284 53.04 10.26 -25.60
CA GLU A 284 52.68 8.92 -26.03
C GLU A 284 53.19 7.80 -25.09
N GLU A 285 52.71 6.61 -25.42
CA GLU A 285 53.35 5.29 -25.29
C GLU A 285 52.90 4.31 -24.20
N GLU A 286 52.40 3.20 -24.75
CA GLU A 286 52.71 1.81 -24.43
C GLU A 286 52.09 1.13 -23.19
N ALA A 287 51.06 0.34 -23.51
CA ALA A 287 51.09 -1.12 -23.42
C ALA A 287 51.72 -1.75 -22.16
N ALA A 288 50.85 -2.31 -21.30
CA ALA A 288 51.17 -3.54 -20.60
C ALA A 288 49.89 -4.35 -20.36
N SER A 289 49.86 -5.52 -20.99
CA SER A 289 48.90 -6.60 -20.81
C SER A 289 48.95 -7.15 -19.38
N GLU A 290 47.79 -7.31 -18.75
CA GLU A 290 47.62 -8.33 -17.69
C GLU A 290 46.40 -9.21 -18.01
N GLN A 291 46.66 -10.51 -17.99
CA GLN A 291 45.75 -11.59 -18.31
C GLN A 291 44.65 -11.76 -17.24
N PRO A 292 43.45 -12.24 -17.61
CA PRO A 292 42.47 -12.71 -16.64
C PRO A 292 42.87 -14.09 -16.11
N ALA A 293 42.89 -14.23 -14.78
CA ALA A 293 43.03 -15.51 -14.10
C ALA A 293 41.70 -16.29 -14.18
N GLU A 294 41.80 -17.52 -14.65
CA GLU A 294 40.75 -18.54 -14.65
C GLU A 294 40.44 -18.99 -13.20
N GLU A 295 39.20 -18.81 -12.75
CA GLU A 295 38.67 -19.56 -11.59
C GLU A 295 37.93 -20.79 -12.10
N GLN A 296 38.46 -21.98 -11.74
CA GLN A 296 37.81 -23.27 -11.95
C GLN A 296 36.79 -23.56 -10.82
N PRO A 297 35.70 -24.28 -11.12
CA PRO A 297 34.70 -24.68 -10.14
C PRO A 297 35.11 -25.95 -9.41
N THR A 298 35.14 -25.91 -8.07
CA THR A 298 35.31 -27.09 -7.22
C THR A 298 33.96 -27.78 -7.01
N LEU A 299 33.79 -28.94 -7.63
CA LEU A 299 32.74 -29.92 -7.35
C LEU A 299 33.12 -30.71 -6.09
N GLU A 300 32.40 -30.51 -4.98
CA GLU A 300 32.40 -31.45 -3.85
C GLU A 300 31.17 -32.36 -3.92
N ALA A 301 31.44 -33.66 -3.96
CA ALA A 301 30.49 -34.74 -3.77
C ALA A 301 30.60 -35.28 -2.34
N PRO A 302 29.52 -35.74 -1.71
CA PRO A 302 29.61 -36.73 -0.64
C PRO A 302 29.13 -38.11 -1.10
N ALA A 303 30.06 -39.08 -1.13
CA ALA A 303 29.77 -40.48 -0.80
C ALA A 303 29.45 -40.53 0.71
N GLY A 304 28.41 -41.21 1.19
CA GLY A 304 28.19 -42.65 1.08
C GLY A 304 28.74 -43.33 2.33
N ASN A 305 27.88 -43.64 3.30
CA ASN A 305 28.17 -44.67 4.30
C ASN A 305 26.93 -45.54 4.54
N GLU A 306 27.17 -46.84 4.51
CA GLU A 306 26.21 -47.93 4.43
C GLU A 306 25.76 -48.46 5.81
N SER A 307 24.64 -49.19 5.77
CA SER A 307 24.25 -50.33 6.65
C SER A 307 23.81 -50.01 8.10
N GLY A 308 22.69 -50.55 8.62
CA GLY A 308 21.81 -51.59 8.10
C GLY A 308 20.62 -51.89 9.02
N ASP A 309 20.01 -53.05 8.75
CA ASP A 309 18.94 -53.78 9.47
C ASP A 309 17.45 -53.50 9.12
N THR A 310 16.96 -54.34 8.20
CA THR A 310 15.57 -54.85 8.12
C THR A 310 15.49 -56.10 9.02
N PRO A 311 14.35 -56.52 9.63
CA PRO A 311 13.13 -56.99 8.92
C PRO A 311 11.83 -56.65 9.70
N ALA A 312 10.57 -56.95 9.36
CA ALA A 312 9.86 -57.91 8.50
C ALA A 312 8.38 -57.47 8.36
N ALA A 313 7.73 -57.89 7.26
CA ALA A 313 6.34 -58.38 7.08
C ALA A 313 5.15 -57.65 7.77
N GLU A 314 4.02 -57.31 7.14
CA GLU A 314 3.14 -58.09 6.26
C GLU A 314 2.21 -57.20 5.39
N PRO A 315 1.56 -57.76 4.35
CA PRO A 315 0.76 -57.04 3.35
C PRO A 315 -0.77 -57.16 3.57
N MET A 316 -1.53 -56.16 3.11
CA MET A 316 -2.98 -56.23 2.81
C MET A 316 -3.17 -55.50 1.47
N ALA A 317 -3.39 -56.22 0.35
CA ALA A 317 -4.72 -56.56 -0.21
C ALA A 317 -5.54 -55.29 -0.53
N ASP A 318 -5.55 -54.77 -1.76
CA ASP A 318 -6.29 -55.27 -2.94
C ASP A 318 -7.80 -55.36 -2.69
N GLU A 319 -8.53 -54.29 -3.02
CA GLU A 319 -9.93 -54.36 -3.48
C GLU A 319 -10.17 -53.30 -4.58
N THR A 320 -10.03 -53.79 -5.80
CA THR A 320 -10.92 -53.57 -6.95
C THR A 320 -12.30 -52.97 -6.63
N SER A 321 -12.67 -51.88 -7.33
CA SER A 321 -14.06 -51.63 -7.78
C SER A 321 -14.14 -50.48 -8.82
N THR A 322 -14.22 -50.87 -10.10
CA THR A 322 -15.09 -50.29 -11.15
C THR A 322 -16.09 -51.41 -11.51
N PRO A 323 -17.36 -51.17 -11.91
CA PRO A 323 -17.82 -50.40 -13.08
C PRO A 323 -19.10 -49.56 -12.76
N ALA A 324 -19.78 -48.75 -13.59
CA ALA A 324 -20.27 -48.76 -14.98
C ALA A 324 -20.77 -47.31 -15.27
N ALA A 325 -20.64 -46.67 -16.45
CA ALA A 325 -21.30 -46.92 -17.73
C ALA A 325 -22.85 -47.00 -17.67
N ASP A 326 -23.52 -45.86 -17.83
CA ASP A 326 -24.89 -45.67 -18.39
C ASP A 326 -25.02 -44.15 -18.68
N ASP A 327 -24.88 -43.65 -19.92
CA ASP A 327 -25.83 -43.69 -21.04
C ASP A 327 -27.12 -42.87 -20.77
N SER A 328 -27.16 -41.61 -21.20
CA SER A 328 -28.36 -40.97 -21.79
C SER A 328 -28.21 -39.45 -22.03
N PRO A 329 -28.98 -38.87 -22.97
CA PRO A 329 -28.41 -38.06 -24.04
C PRO A 329 -28.87 -36.61 -24.07
N ALA A 330 -28.36 -35.90 -25.08
CA ALA A 330 -28.87 -34.65 -25.61
C ALA A 330 -30.37 -34.70 -25.98
N ASP A 331 -31.11 -33.64 -25.65
CA ASP A 331 -32.22 -33.13 -26.45
C ASP A 331 -32.52 -31.67 -26.02
N GLU A 332 -32.25 -30.71 -26.93
CA GLU A 332 -33.09 -29.52 -27.07
C GLU A 332 -34.47 -30.00 -27.54
N PRO A 333 -35.59 -29.36 -27.16
CA PRO A 333 -36.15 -28.39 -28.12
C PRO A 333 -37.01 -27.25 -27.54
N ALA A 334 -37.06 -26.17 -28.33
CA ALA A 334 -38.23 -25.38 -28.73
C ALA A 334 -39.16 -24.72 -27.70
N THR A 335 -39.22 -23.39 -27.82
CA THR A 335 -40.44 -22.56 -27.96
C THR A 335 -41.78 -23.31 -28.02
N ASP A 336 -42.71 -22.96 -27.13
CA ASP A 336 -44.06 -22.53 -27.53
C ASP A 336 -44.81 -21.84 -26.39
N GLU A 337 -45.44 -20.72 -26.74
CA GLU A 337 -46.39 -19.93 -25.95
C GLU A 337 -47.82 -20.52 -26.16
N PRO A 338 -48.90 -19.87 -25.68
CA PRO A 338 -49.82 -20.32 -24.63
C PRO A 338 -51.05 -21.11 -25.13
N PRO A 339 -52.00 -21.45 -24.24
CA PRO A 339 -53.31 -20.85 -24.42
C PRO A 339 -53.99 -20.35 -23.13
N ALA A 340 -54.92 -19.44 -23.39
CA ALA A 340 -55.74 -18.65 -22.50
C ALA A 340 -56.85 -19.43 -21.76
N ASP A 341 -57.48 -18.68 -20.84
CA ASP A 341 -58.91 -18.64 -20.47
C ASP A 341 -59.36 -19.42 -19.21
N PRO A 342 -60.50 -19.08 -18.54
CA PRO A 342 -61.12 -17.77 -18.25
C PRO A 342 -61.43 -17.55 -16.75
N ALA A 343 -61.80 -16.30 -16.42
CA ALA A 343 -62.80 -15.90 -15.42
C ALA A 343 -62.65 -16.31 -13.94
N ASP A 344 -62.42 -15.32 -13.07
CA ASP A 344 -63.54 -14.86 -12.23
C ASP A 344 -63.35 -13.41 -11.74
N LYS A 345 -64.47 -12.69 -11.70
CA LYS A 345 -64.69 -11.29 -11.33
C LYS A 345 -65.25 -11.29 -9.89
N PRO A 346 -64.99 -10.30 -9.02
CA PRO A 346 -65.77 -9.04 -9.03
C PRO A 346 -64.90 -7.80 -8.69
N ALA A 347 -64.93 -6.68 -9.42
CA ALA A 347 -65.94 -5.61 -9.44
C ALA A 347 -66.00 -4.67 -8.20
N ALA A 348 -65.59 -3.41 -8.46
CA ALA A 348 -65.89 -2.11 -7.80
C ALA A 348 -65.27 -1.86 -6.40
N ALA A 349 -64.71 -0.68 -6.07
CA ALA A 349 -64.83 0.70 -6.55
C ALA A 349 -63.44 1.39 -6.49
N ASP A 350 -62.99 2.19 -7.46
CA ASP A 350 -63.37 3.59 -7.72
C ASP A 350 -62.95 4.52 -6.57
N ASP A 351 -61.70 5.02 -6.60
CA ASP A 351 -61.45 6.44 -6.33
C ASP A 351 -60.23 6.92 -7.13
N SER A 352 -60.41 8.11 -7.70
CA SER A 352 -59.61 8.75 -8.72
C SER A 352 -58.89 9.92 -8.08
N ALA A 353 -57.57 10.01 -8.21
CA ALA A 353 -56.89 11.30 -8.21
C ALA A 353 -55.58 11.19 -9.00
N ALA A 354 -55.61 11.78 -10.18
CA ALA A 354 -54.47 12.05 -11.04
C ALA A 354 -53.76 13.35 -10.61
N ALA A 355 -52.43 13.32 -10.63
CA ALA A 355 -51.52 14.44 -10.90
C ALA A 355 -50.31 13.75 -11.56
N ASP A 356 -50.05 13.86 -12.87
CA ASP A 356 -49.74 15.05 -13.66
C ASP A 356 -48.58 15.85 -13.06
N GLU A 357 -47.36 15.37 -13.31
CA GLU A 357 -46.18 16.23 -13.43
C GLU A 357 -45.40 15.86 -14.70
N THR A 358 -45.63 16.68 -15.71
CA THR A 358 -44.64 17.21 -16.67
C THR A 358 -43.24 17.28 -16.06
N GLY A 359 -42.16 16.78 -16.67
CA GLY A 359 -41.76 17.08 -18.04
C GLY A 359 -40.94 18.37 -18.11
N SER A 360 -39.79 18.43 -17.42
CA SER A 360 -38.82 19.54 -17.55
C SER A 360 -37.58 19.05 -18.27
N ALA A 361 -37.41 19.56 -19.48
CA ALA A 361 -36.15 19.60 -20.22
C ALA A 361 -35.48 20.95 -19.90
N GLU A 362 -34.28 20.91 -19.32
CA GLU A 362 -33.32 22.01 -19.30
C GLU A 362 -32.22 21.58 -20.30
N GLU A 363 -32.19 22.10 -21.53
CA GLU A 363 -31.67 23.40 -21.97
C GLU A 363 -30.20 23.60 -21.58
N GLU A 364 -29.32 23.03 -22.41
CA GLU A 364 -27.88 23.35 -22.48
C GLU A 364 -27.70 24.83 -22.81
N ALA A 365 -27.16 25.59 -21.87
CA ALA A 365 -26.62 26.92 -22.13
C ALA A 365 -25.11 26.81 -22.39
N ASP A 366 -24.77 27.05 -23.66
CA ASP A 366 -23.45 27.26 -24.22
C ASP A 366 -22.87 28.58 -23.65
N GLU A 367 -22.07 28.49 -22.58
CA GLU A 367 -21.34 29.65 -22.03
C GLU A 367 -19.88 29.62 -22.51
N ALA A 368 -19.64 30.32 -23.61
CA ALA A 368 -18.32 30.65 -24.11
C ALA A 368 -17.61 31.60 -23.14
N VAL A 369 -16.71 31.06 -22.31
CA VAL A 369 -15.81 31.85 -21.47
C VAL A 369 -14.64 32.35 -22.31
N ASP A 370 -14.65 33.66 -22.56
CA ASP A 370 -13.61 34.44 -23.22
C ASP A 370 -12.32 34.45 -22.36
N LEU A 371 -11.25 33.86 -22.89
CA LEU A 371 -9.91 33.82 -22.31
C LEU A 371 -9.25 35.20 -22.45
N VAL A 372 -9.41 36.07 -21.46
CA VAL A 372 -8.64 37.32 -21.34
C VAL A 372 -7.28 37.02 -20.68
N ALA A 373 -6.21 37.07 -21.49
CA ALA A 373 -4.83 37.01 -21.01
C ALA A 373 -4.47 38.25 -20.16
N PRO A 374 -3.80 38.08 -19.00
CA PRO A 374 -3.25 39.23 -18.27
C PRO A 374 -2.00 39.76 -18.97
N GLN A 375 -2.04 41.03 -19.35
CA GLN A 375 -0.83 41.80 -19.69
C GLN A 375 -0.13 42.28 -18.41
N ASN A 376 1.21 42.18 -18.45
CA ASN A 376 2.18 42.69 -17.48
C ASN A 376 1.94 44.12 -17.00
N SER A 377 2.37 44.37 -15.76
CA SER A 377 3.17 45.56 -15.40
C SER A 377 4.15 45.20 -14.30
#